data_AF-A0A1A8KRQ6-F1
#
_entry.id   AF-A0A1A8KRQ6-F1
#
_cell.length_a   1.000
_cell.length_b   1.000
_cell.length_c   1.000
_cell.angle_alpha   90.00
_cell.angle_beta   90.00
_cell.angle_gamma   90.00
#
_symmetry.space_group_name_H-M   'P 1'
#
loop_
_entity.id
_entity.type
_entity.pdbx_description
1 polymer ?
#
loop_
_entity_poly.entity_id
_entity_poly.type
_entity_poly.pdbx_seq_one_letter_code
_entity_poly.pdbx_strand_id
1 'polypeptide(L)'
;MFLQPDAAQWASWSLEQVALVLGRRFPHRFIWVVRASRIYLHKFSCYQNFVESNMFGAPEHGPYSADCGAFCQLRALLSHGMDRAKLPNPLQLAGGADPGFSLILVGFSKGCVVLNQLVYELRGARSDPQMSTFVKRISDMFWLDGGHPGGSETWVTDKEALKELGASGVSVHAHVTPYEVCDPMRAWVGQEHQHFIKTLEEFGSCPSNKLHFEDEPASIENHFRVILEF
;
A
#
# COMPACT_ATOMS: atom_id res chain seq x y z
N MET A 1 14.27 20.54 9.53
CA MET A 1 14.32 19.14 9.99
C MET A 1 15.77 18.71 9.91
N PHE A 2 16.42 18.36 11.03
CA PHE A 2 17.83 17.93 10.99
C PHE A 2 17.91 16.55 10.33
N LEU A 3 18.60 16.46 9.20
CA LEU A 3 18.95 15.19 8.55
C LEU A 3 19.93 14.45 9.47
N GLN A 4 19.60 13.20 9.84
CA GLN A 4 20.57 12.33 10.48
C GLN A 4 21.69 12.00 9.48
N PRO A 5 22.97 11.93 9.90
CA PRO A 5 24.09 11.67 9.01
C PRO A 5 23.89 10.44 8.11
N ASP A 6 23.34 9.37 8.69
CA ASP A 6 23.09 8.10 7.99
C ASP A 6 21.92 8.15 6.99
N ALA A 7 21.05 9.16 7.09
CA ALA A 7 19.90 9.36 6.20
C ALA A 7 20.25 10.22 4.98
N ALA A 8 21.40 10.90 4.98
CA ALA A 8 21.77 11.84 3.92
C ALA A 8 21.87 11.17 2.54
N GLN A 9 22.37 9.92 2.49
CA GLN A 9 22.47 9.15 1.25
C GLN A 9 21.10 8.77 0.66
N TRP A 10 20.05 8.78 1.49
CA TRP A 10 18.67 8.44 1.09
C TRP A 10 17.80 9.68 0.87
N ALA A 11 18.36 10.89 0.89
CA ALA A 11 17.59 12.12 0.79
C ALA A 11 16.78 12.23 -0.51
N SER A 12 17.25 11.63 -1.62
CA SER A 12 16.53 11.52 -2.89
C SER A 12 15.24 10.70 -2.80
N TRP A 13 15.09 9.88 -1.76
CA TRP A 13 13.93 9.03 -1.48
C TRP A 13 13.10 9.53 -0.30
N SER A 14 13.35 10.76 0.17
CA SER A 14 12.48 11.41 1.16
C SER A 14 11.04 11.51 0.64
N LEU A 15 10.08 11.61 1.58
CA LEU A 15 8.66 11.70 1.24
C LEU A 15 8.38 12.90 0.32
N GLU A 16 9.08 14.02 0.53
CA GLU A 16 8.99 15.23 -0.28
C GLU A 16 9.52 15.00 -1.71
N GLN A 17 10.66 14.32 -1.86
CA GLN A 17 11.21 14.01 -3.18
C GLN A 17 10.32 13.02 -3.94
N VAL A 18 9.82 11.98 -3.25
CA VAL A 18 8.86 11.04 -3.84
C VAL A 18 7.59 11.77 -4.28
N ALA A 19 7.04 12.67 -3.47
CA ALA A 19 5.88 13.48 -3.84
C ALA A 19 6.14 14.32 -5.12
N LEU A 20 7.32 14.94 -5.24
CA LEU A 20 7.70 15.73 -6.42
C LEU A 20 7.86 14.86 -7.66
N VAL A 21 8.49 13.69 -7.54
CA VAL A 21 8.65 12.73 -8.65
C VAL A 21 7.28 12.27 -9.15
N LEU A 22 6.41 11.81 -8.24
CA LEU A 22 5.09 11.32 -8.60
C LEU A 22 4.20 12.45 -9.16
N GLY A 23 4.32 13.67 -8.62
CA GLY A 23 3.59 14.84 -9.12
C GLY A 23 3.97 15.20 -10.56
N ARG A 24 5.25 15.00 -10.95
CA ARG A 24 5.69 15.18 -12.34
C ARG A 24 5.22 14.05 -13.26
N ARG A 25 5.22 12.80 -12.77
CA ARG A 25 4.76 11.61 -13.53
C ARG A 25 3.25 11.63 -13.76
N PHE A 26 2.49 12.12 -12.80
CA PHE A 26 1.02 12.17 -12.82
C PHE A 26 0.49 13.61 -12.69
N PRO A 27 0.72 14.48 -13.71
CA PRO A 27 0.46 15.92 -13.61
C PRO A 27 -1.03 16.30 -13.44
N HIS A 28 -1.94 15.35 -13.68
CA HIS A 28 -3.39 15.55 -13.56
C HIS A 28 -3.98 14.84 -12.33
N ARG A 29 -3.15 14.48 -11.34
CA ARG A 29 -3.57 13.80 -10.12
C ARG A 29 -3.10 14.57 -8.89
N PHE A 30 -3.89 14.53 -7.81
CA PHE A 30 -3.42 14.96 -6.50
C PHE A 30 -2.61 13.83 -5.86
N ILE A 31 -1.38 14.15 -5.43
CA ILE A 31 -0.48 13.19 -4.80
C ILE A 31 -0.53 13.37 -3.29
N TRP A 32 -0.94 12.31 -2.58
CA TRP A 32 -0.95 12.24 -1.12
C TRP A 32 0.09 11.24 -0.66
N VAL A 33 1.12 11.70 0.04
CA VAL A 33 2.15 10.82 0.61
C VAL A 33 1.88 10.64 2.10
N VAL A 34 1.67 9.38 2.51
CA VAL A 34 1.33 9.03 3.90
C VAL A 34 2.59 8.61 4.64
N ARG A 35 2.97 9.39 5.65
CA ARG A 35 4.05 9.04 6.57
C ARG A 35 3.57 8.01 7.59
N ALA A 36 4.43 7.03 7.89
CA ALA A 36 4.23 6.13 9.03
C ALA A 36 4.01 6.92 10.34
N SER A 37 3.06 6.50 11.17
CA SER A 37 2.72 7.22 12.41
C SER A 37 3.85 7.19 13.43
N ARG A 38 4.72 6.18 13.36
CA ARG A 38 5.91 6.03 14.19
C ARG A 38 7.08 5.47 13.39
N ILE A 39 8.30 5.87 13.74
CA ILE A 39 9.53 5.23 13.29
C ILE A 39 10.25 4.70 14.54
N TYR A 40 10.31 3.37 14.69
CA TYR A 40 10.97 2.72 15.82
C TYR A 40 12.48 2.56 15.56
N LEU A 41 13.30 2.88 16.57
CA LEU A 41 14.77 2.88 16.49
C LEU A 41 15.34 3.62 15.27
N HIS A 42 14.63 4.65 14.79
CA HIS A 42 14.98 5.40 13.57
C HIS A 42 15.12 4.56 12.29
N LYS A 43 14.59 3.32 12.28
CA LYS A 43 14.74 2.36 11.18
C LYS A 43 13.42 1.75 10.73
N PHE A 44 12.57 1.37 11.67
CA PHE A 44 11.37 0.61 11.36
C PHE A 44 10.16 1.54 11.29
N SER A 45 9.69 1.83 10.09
CA SER A 45 8.40 2.50 9.88
C SER A 45 7.27 1.65 10.45
N CYS A 46 6.33 2.25 11.16
CA CYS A 46 5.16 1.55 11.67
C CYS A 46 3.89 2.32 11.34
N TYR A 47 2.90 1.61 10.79
CA TYR A 47 1.63 2.17 10.32
C TYR A 47 0.50 1.81 11.29
N GLN A 48 0.70 2.00 12.61
CA GLN A 48 -0.25 1.56 13.64
C GLN A 48 -1.66 2.15 13.50
N ASN A 49 -1.81 3.28 12.80
CA ASN A 49 -3.13 3.86 12.56
C ASN A 49 -3.96 3.04 11.55
N PHE A 50 -3.31 2.20 10.75
CA PHE A 50 -3.94 1.36 9.74
C PHE A 50 -3.94 -0.11 10.12
N VAL A 51 -2.85 -0.60 10.72
CA VAL A 51 -2.65 -2.03 10.95
C VAL A 51 -1.97 -2.26 12.29
N GLU A 52 -2.55 -3.17 13.08
CA GLU A 52 -1.92 -3.64 14.31
C GLU A 52 -0.57 -4.26 13.98
N SER A 53 0.43 -4.01 14.83
CA SER A 53 1.77 -4.47 14.53
C SER A 53 2.62 -4.61 15.78
N ASN A 54 3.58 -5.52 15.71
CA ASN A 54 4.57 -5.65 16.77
C ASN A 54 5.47 -4.41 16.85
N MET A 55 6.40 -4.39 17.81
CA MET A 55 7.29 -3.24 18.04
C MET A 55 8.16 -2.88 16.82
N PHE A 56 8.48 -3.86 15.97
CA PHE A 56 9.23 -3.67 14.74
C PHE A 56 8.33 -3.41 13.53
N GLY A 57 7.03 -3.24 13.72
CA GLY A 57 6.04 -2.95 12.68
C GLY A 57 5.74 -4.12 11.76
N ALA A 58 6.00 -5.37 12.16
CA ALA A 58 5.44 -6.53 11.44
C ALA A 58 3.94 -6.61 11.74
N PRO A 59 3.09 -6.81 10.73
CA PRO A 59 1.64 -6.67 10.87
C PRO A 59 1.01 -7.87 11.59
N GLU A 60 -0.11 -7.61 12.25
CA GLU A 60 -1.11 -8.60 12.61
C GLU A 60 -2.42 -8.17 11.93
N HIS A 61 -2.85 -8.96 10.94
CA HIS A 61 -3.98 -8.59 10.10
C HIS A 61 -5.31 -8.99 10.72
N GLY A 62 -6.24 -8.04 10.76
CA GLY A 62 -7.56 -8.22 11.36
C GLY A 62 -8.72 -8.03 10.38
N PRO A 63 -9.93 -8.48 10.73
CA PRO A 63 -11.13 -8.25 9.94
C PRO A 63 -11.58 -6.77 9.99
N TYR A 64 -12.50 -6.42 9.11
CA TYR A 64 -13.14 -5.10 9.09
C TYR A 64 -13.88 -4.77 10.39
N SER A 65 -13.79 -3.51 10.80
CA SER A 65 -14.64 -2.91 11.82
C SER A 65 -15.28 -1.64 11.26
N ALA A 66 -16.55 -1.39 11.60
CA ALA A 66 -17.30 -0.25 11.07
C ALA A 66 -16.83 1.09 11.65
N ASP A 67 -16.31 1.08 12.88
CA ASP A 67 -15.94 2.28 13.62
C ASP A 67 -14.42 2.53 13.67
N CYS A 68 -13.62 1.51 13.35
CA CYS A 68 -12.16 1.56 13.34
C CYS A 68 -11.58 0.66 12.24
N GLY A 69 -10.30 0.82 11.89
CA GLY A 69 -9.65 0.00 10.86
C GLY A 69 -9.07 0.81 9.70
N ALA A 70 -8.42 0.12 8.78
CA ALA A 70 -7.65 0.72 7.70
C ALA A 70 -8.52 1.56 6.75
N PHE A 71 -9.72 1.09 6.39
CA PHE A 71 -10.63 1.88 5.54
C PHE A 71 -11.15 3.15 6.22
N CYS A 72 -11.52 3.05 7.50
CA CYS A 72 -11.94 4.20 8.30
C CYS A 72 -10.81 5.24 8.39
N GLN A 73 -9.58 4.79 8.65
CA GLN A 73 -8.41 5.65 8.70
C GLN A 73 -8.08 6.27 7.34
N LEU A 74 -8.15 5.51 6.25
CA LEU A 74 -7.90 6.00 4.90
C LEU A 74 -8.89 7.09 4.51
N ARG A 75 -10.18 6.84 4.72
CA ARG A 75 -11.26 7.80 4.45
C ARG A 75 -11.10 9.07 5.29
N ALA A 76 -10.80 8.93 6.58
CA ALA A 76 -10.58 10.06 7.48
C ALA A 76 -9.36 10.88 7.08
N LEU A 77 -8.23 10.23 6.74
CA LEU A 77 -7.01 10.92 6.35
C LEU A 77 -7.19 11.67 5.03
N LEU A 78 -7.85 11.05 4.05
CA LEU A 78 -8.10 11.68 2.76
C LEU A 78 -9.07 12.86 2.89
N SER A 79 -10.18 12.69 3.63
CA SER A 79 -11.15 13.76 3.91
C SER A 79 -10.47 14.99 4.53
N HIS A 80 -9.75 14.79 5.65
CA HIS A 80 -9.02 15.88 6.30
C HIS A 80 -7.93 16.48 5.39
N GLY A 81 -7.25 15.65 4.60
CA GLY A 81 -6.25 16.11 3.63
C GLY A 81 -6.87 17.06 2.61
N MET A 82 -7.96 16.63 1.95
CA MET A 82 -8.68 17.41 0.96
C MET A 82 -9.16 18.75 1.52
N ASP A 83 -9.72 18.75 2.74
CA ASP A 83 -10.14 19.95 3.45
C ASP A 83 -8.95 20.91 3.68
N ARG A 84 -7.83 20.38 4.17
CA ARG A 84 -6.64 21.16 4.48
C ARG A 84 -6.00 21.75 3.23
N ALA A 85 -6.07 21.05 2.10
CA ALA A 85 -5.61 21.53 0.80
C ALA A 85 -6.63 22.43 0.08
N LYS A 86 -7.83 22.63 0.66
CA LYS A 86 -8.93 23.42 0.08
C LYS A 86 -9.32 22.92 -1.32
N LEU A 87 -9.37 21.61 -1.50
CA LEU A 87 -9.84 21.02 -2.75
C LEU A 87 -11.36 21.24 -2.90
N PRO A 88 -11.86 21.41 -4.13
CA PRO A 88 -13.29 21.49 -4.37
C PRO A 88 -13.95 20.15 -4.01
N ASN A 89 -15.12 20.21 -3.37
CA ASN A 89 -15.92 19.04 -2.98
C ASN A 89 -15.11 18.01 -2.16
N PRO A 90 -14.61 18.39 -0.97
CA PRO A 90 -13.87 17.46 -0.13
C PRO A 90 -14.72 16.26 0.25
N LEU A 91 -14.06 15.10 0.38
CA LEU A 91 -14.71 13.86 0.78
C LEU A 91 -15.41 14.05 2.13
N GLN A 92 -16.73 13.89 2.15
CA GLN A 92 -17.51 13.94 3.38
C GLN A 92 -17.45 12.57 4.08
N LEU A 93 -17.28 12.60 5.41
CA LEU A 93 -17.25 11.36 6.22
C LEU A 93 -18.65 10.78 6.43
N ALA A 94 -19.68 11.62 6.35
CA ALA A 94 -21.07 11.23 6.52
C ALA A 94 -21.80 11.39 5.17
N GLY A 95 -22.38 10.30 4.69
CA GLY A 95 -23.24 10.29 3.51
C GLY A 95 -22.76 9.34 2.40
N GLY A 96 -23.70 8.62 1.80
CA GLY A 96 -23.45 7.70 0.68
C GLY A 96 -23.33 8.38 -0.68
N ALA A 97 -23.13 9.71 -0.72
CA ALA A 97 -23.01 10.45 -1.96
C ALA A 97 -21.69 10.11 -2.67
N ASP A 98 -21.72 10.03 -4.01
CA ASP A 98 -20.53 9.76 -4.80
C ASP A 98 -19.51 10.91 -4.65
N PRO A 99 -18.28 10.64 -4.16
CA PRO A 99 -17.25 11.66 -4.02
C PRO A 99 -16.73 12.21 -5.35
N GLY A 100 -17.01 11.56 -6.48
CA GLY A 100 -16.69 12.07 -7.82
C GLY A 100 -15.21 12.01 -8.23
N PHE A 101 -14.36 11.24 -7.53
CA PHE A 101 -12.94 11.07 -7.86
C PHE A 101 -12.51 9.60 -7.90
N SER A 102 -11.57 9.18 -8.75
CA SER A 102 -10.96 7.84 -8.64
C SER A 102 -9.72 7.89 -7.74
N LEU A 103 -9.51 6.82 -6.99
CA LEU A 103 -8.44 6.65 -6.01
C LEU A 103 -7.50 5.53 -6.47
N ILE A 104 -6.21 5.82 -6.48
CA ILE A 104 -5.14 4.85 -6.72
C ILE A 104 -4.37 4.72 -5.42
N LEU A 105 -4.19 3.49 -4.94
CA LEU A 105 -3.43 3.21 -3.74
C LEU A 105 -2.09 2.61 -4.10
N VAL A 106 -1.03 3.11 -3.48
CA VAL A 106 0.34 2.65 -3.71
C VAL A 106 0.97 2.33 -2.36
N GLY A 107 1.30 1.06 -2.15
CA GLY A 107 2.11 0.59 -1.02
C GLY A 107 3.53 0.39 -1.53
N PHE A 108 4.49 1.08 -0.93
CA PHE A 108 5.91 0.86 -1.22
C PHE A 108 6.61 0.28 0.01
N SER A 109 7.44 -0.74 -0.18
CA SER A 109 8.21 -1.37 0.89
C SER A 109 7.26 -1.78 2.03
N LYS A 110 7.49 -1.27 3.23
CA LYS A 110 6.63 -1.50 4.39
C LYS A 110 5.23 -0.89 4.28
N GLY A 111 5.01 0.05 3.38
CA GLY A 111 3.66 0.56 3.09
C GLY A 111 2.72 -0.52 2.56
N CYS A 112 3.23 -1.61 1.98
CA CYS A 112 2.43 -2.75 1.51
C CYS A 112 1.62 -3.41 2.63
N VAL A 113 2.07 -3.35 3.89
CA VAL A 113 1.30 -3.90 5.01
C VAL A 113 -0.05 -3.17 5.21
N VAL A 114 -0.15 -1.90 4.80
CA VAL A 114 -1.42 -1.17 4.80
C VAL A 114 -2.34 -1.70 3.70
N LEU A 115 -1.80 -1.98 2.51
CA LEU A 115 -2.59 -2.57 1.43
C LEU A 115 -3.07 -3.97 1.80
N ASN A 116 -2.21 -4.79 2.41
CA ASN A 116 -2.59 -6.13 2.89
C ASN A 116 -3.76 -6.03 3.88
N GLN A 117 -3.68 -5.11 4.84
CA GLN A 117 -4.79 -4.89 5.80
C GLN A 117 -6.08 -4.46 5.10
N LEU A 118 -6.02 -3.57 4.10
CA LEU A 118 -7.20 -3.19 3.31
C LEU A 118 -7.81 -4.38 2.56
N VAL A 119 -6.99 -5.33 2.09
CA VAL A 119 -7.49 -6.56 1.44
C VAL A 119 -8.24 -7.44 2.44
N TYR A 120 -7.70 -7.65 3.64
CA TYR A 120 -8.38 -8.40 4.72
C TYR A 120 -9.70 -7.74 5.15
N GLU A 121 -9.78 -6.41 5.14
CA GLU A 121 -10.99 -5.66 5.49
C GLU A 121 -12.02 -5.57 4.35
N LEU A 122 -11.62 -5.86 3.10
CA LEU A 122 -12.36 -5.50 1.90
C LEU A 122 -13.81 -6.02 1.88
N ARG A 123 -14.01 -7.26 2.32
CA ARG A 123 -15.34 -7.90 2.34
C ARG A 123 -16.32 -7.16 3.25
N GLY A 124 -15.84 -6.75 4.43
CA GLY A 124 -16.65 -5.99 5.38
C GLY A 124 -16.90 -4.58 4.87
N ALA A 125 -15.87 -3.91 4.36
CA ALA A 125 -15.96 -2.54 3.84
C ALA A 125 -16.90 -2.42 2.63
N ARG A 126 -16.95 -3.44 1.75
CA ARG A 126 -17.89 -3.51 0.62
C ARG A 126 -19.33 -3.77 1.05
N SER A 127 -19.51 -4.51 2.15
CA SER A 127 -20.83 -4.82 2.72
C SER A 127 -21.41 -3.67 3.55
N ASP A 128 -20.57 -2.75 4.02
CA ASP A 128 -20.98 -1.61 4.85
C ASP A 128 -21.59 -0.48 3.98
N PRO A 129 -22.87 -0.11 4.19
CA PRO A 129 -23.51 0.97 3.44
C PRO A 129 -22.82 2.34 3.60
N GLN A 130 -22.14 2.59 4.72
CA GLN A 130 -21.42 3.84 4.96
C GLN A 130 -20.05 3.88 4.29
N MET A 131 -19.44 2.72 4.01
CA MET A 131 -18.08 2.63 3.48
C MET A 131 -18.04 2.23 2.00
N SER A 132 -18.99 1.42 1.55
CA SER A 132 -18.99 0.81 0.21
C SER A 132 -18.89 1.81 -0.95
N THR A 133 -19.51 2.99 -0.85
CA THR A 133 -19.38 4.05 -1.87
C THR A 133 -17.94 4.57 -1.95
N PHE A 134 -17.25 4.70 -0.82
CA PHE A 134 -15.84 5.10 -0.78
C PHE A 134 -14.93 4.00 -1.34
N VAL A 135 -15.15 2.74 -0.96
CA VAL A 135 -14.39 1.59 -1.45
C VAL A 135 -14.45 1.48 -2.98
N LYS A 136 -15.62 1.71 -3.58
CA LYS A 136 -15.82 1.72 -5.04
C LYS A 136 -15.02 2.79 -5.78
N ARG A 137 -14.45 3.79 -5.08
CA ARG A 137 -13.59 4.79 -5.70
C ARG A 137 -12.18 4.30 -5.95
N ILE A 138 -11.75 3.21 -5.29
CA ILE A 138 -10.44 2.60 -5.51
C ILE A 138 -10.47 1.90 -6.86
N SER A 139 -9.69 2.41 -7.82
CA SER A 139 -9.58 1.82 -9.17
C SER A 139 -8.38 0.89 -9.28
N ASP A 140 -7.30 1.22 -8.59
CA ASP A 140 -6.01 0.52 -8.72
C ASP A 140 -5.31 0.40 -7.36
N MET A 141 -4.63 -0.73 -7.17
CA MET A 141 -3.75 -0.96 -6.03
C MET A 141 -2.39 -1.47 -6.51
N PHE A 142 -1.31 -0.77 -6.12
CA PHE A 142 0.06 -1.07 -6.48
C PHE A 142 0.85 -1.54 -5.25
N TRP A 143 1.30 -2.78 -5.27
CA TRP A 143 2.31 -3.29 -4.35
C TRP A 143 3.68 -3.11 -4.99
N LEU A 144 4.46 -2.19 -4.44
CA LEU A 144 5.81 -1.85 -4.91
C LEU A 144 6.84 -2.40 -3.91
N ASP A 145 7.42 -3.52 -4.29
CA ASP A 145 8.53 -4.20 -3.63
C ASP A 145 8.29 -4.36 -2.12
N GLY A 146 7.19 -5.03 -1.77
CA GLY A 146 6.74 -5.18 -0.40
C GLY A 146 7.72 -5.97 0.47
N GLY A 147 8.01 -5.45 1.66
CA GLY A 147 8.92 -6.06 2.61
C GLY A 147 8.76 -5.52 4.03
N HIS A 148 8.96 -6.36 5.04
CA HIS A 148 8.97 -5.99 6.45
C HIS A 148 9.77 -7.01 7.29
N PRO A 149 10.12 -6.72 8.56
CA PRO A 149 11.00 -7.60 9.34
C PRO A 149 10.28 -8.83 9.95
N GLY A 150 9.06 -9.14 9.51
CA GLY A 150 8.31 -10.31 9.98
C GLY A 150 8.67 -11.55 9.16
N GLY A 151 8.25 -12.74 9.62
CA GLY A 151 8.55 -14.02 8.96
C GLY A 151 7.46 -14.56 8.02
N SER A 152 6.38 -13.80 7.84
CA SER A 152 5.22 -14.13 6.99
C SER A 152 4.37 -12.88 6.80
N GLU A 153 3.29 -12.98 6.00
CA GLU A 153 2.31 -11.91 5.75
C GLU A 153 2.91 -10.69 5.01
N THR A 154 3.98 -10.92 4.25
CA THR A 154 4.54 -9.90 3.36
C THR A 154 3.61 -9.69 2.16
N TRP A 155 3.02 -10.77 1.66
CA TRP A 155 1.91 -10.74 0.71
C TRP A 155 0.70 -11.47 1.29
N VAL A 156 -0.51 -11.05 0.89
CA VAL A 156 -1.74 -11.71 1.32
C VAL A 156 -1.78 -13.12 0.74
N THR A 157 -1.99 -14.12 1.59
CA THR A 157 -2.13 -15.53 1.15
C THR A 157 -3.50 -16.13 1.43
N ASP A 158 -4.32 -15.45 2.22
CA ASP A 158 -5.70 -15.86 2.52
C ASP A 158 -6.57 -15.89 1.26
N LYS A 159 -7.13 -17.06 0.95
CA LYS A 159 -7.89 -17.27 -0.28
C LYS A 159 -9.20 -16.50 -0.32
N GLU A 160 -9.89 -16.33 0.82
CA GLU A 160 -11.17 -15.63 0.84
C GLU A 160 -10.97 -14.12 0.66
N ALA A 161 -9.91 -13.56 1.26
CA ALA A 161 -9.52 -12.18 1.06
C ALA A 161 -9.10 -11.90 -0.40
N LEU A 162 -8.30 -12.80 -1.02
CA LEU A 162 -7.92 -12.67 -2.42
C LEU A 162 -9.09 -12.86 -3.39
N LYS A 163 -10.02 -13.76 -3.07
CA LYS A 163 -11.27 -13.92 -3.84
C LYS A 163 -12.10 -12.64 -3.81
N GLU A 164 -12.20 -11.99 -2.65
CA GLU A 164 -12.89 -10.72 -2.51
C GLU A 164 -12.19 -9.60 -3.28
N LEU A 165 -10.86 -9.55 -3.26
CA LEU A 165 -10.06 -8.62 -4.05
C LEU A 165 -10.29 -8.83 -5.55
N GLY A 166 -10.23 -10.07 -6.03
CA GLY A 166 -10.50 -10.37 -7.44
C GLY A 166 -11.91 -10.02 -7.89
N ALA A 167 -12.91 -10.17 -7.02
CA ALA A 167 -14.30 -9.81 -7.29
C ALA A 167 -14.61 -8.31 -7.13
N SER A 168 -13.64 -7.49 -6.69
CA SER A 168 -13.85 -6.07 -6.39
C SER A 168 -13.85 -5.16 -7.61
N GLY A 169 -13.26 -5.59 -8.72
CA GLY A 169 -13.02 -4.77 -9.91
C GLY A 169 -11.82 -3.83 -9.80
N VAL A 170 -11.06 -3.88 -8.69
CA VAL A 170 -9.79 -3.16 -8.53
C VAL A 170 -8.72 -3.79 -9.43
N SER A 171 -8.00 -2.97 -10.18
CA SER A 171 -6.83 -3.42 -10.94
C SER A 171 -5.63 -3.59 -10.00
N VAL A 172 -5.07 -4.80 -9.95
CA VAL A 172 -3.99 -5.18 -9.05
C VAL A 172 -2.66 -5.14 -9.80
N HIS A 173 -1.68 -4.43 -9.24
CA HIS A 173 -0.36 -4.27 -9.84
C HIS A 173 0.73 -4.64 -8.83
N ALA A 174 1.51 -5.67 -9.16
CA ALA A 174 2.66 -6.12 -8.37
C ALA A 174 3.96 -5.77 -9.12
N HIS A 175 4.79 -4.94 -8.50
CA HIS A 175 6.12 -4.60 -8.97
C HIS A 175 7.10 -5.05 -7.91
N VAL A 176 8.03 -5.92 -8.28
CA VAL A 176 8.99 -6.53 -7.34
C VAL A 176 10.40 -6.42 -7.89
N THR A 177 11.39 -6.52 -7.01
CA THR A 177 12.81 -6.59 -7.36
C THR A 177 13.43 -7.85 -6.76
N PRO A 178 14.57 -8.34 -7.32
CA PRO A 178 15.30 -9.44 -6.72
C PRO A 178 15.71 -9.21 -5.25
N TYR A 179 15.79 -7.95 -4.81
CA TYR A 179 16.12 -7.60 -3.41
C TYR A 179 15.09 -8.14 -2.41
N GLU A 180 13.79 -8.14 -2.74
CA GLU A 180 12.76 -8.69 -1.87
C GLU A 180 12.42 -10.14 -2.21
N VAL A 181 12.14 -10.46 -3.47
CA VAL A 181 11.56 -11.78 -3.83
C VAL A 181 12.59 -12.89 -4.08
N CYS A 182 13.87 -12.55 -4.22
CA CYS A 182 14.95 -13.52 -4.44
C CYS A 182 15.93 -13.62 -3.26
N ASP A 183 15.62 -13.03 -2.11
CA ASP A 183 16.46 -13.14 -0.90
C ASP A 183 16.36 -14.56 -0.30
N PRO A 184 17.44 -15.35 -0.29
CA PRO A 184 17.42 -16.71 0.24
C PRO A 184 17.16 -16.77 1.75
N MET A 185 17.49 -15.72 2.50
CA MET A 185 17.22 -15.63 3.93
C MET A 185 15.74 -15.29 4.21
N ARG A 186 15.03 -14.78 3.21
CA ARG A 186 13.62 -14.38 3.28
C ARG A 186 12.79 -15.03 2.18
N ALA A 187 13.07 -16.30 1.88
CA ALA A 187 12.47 -17.04 0.76
C ALA A 187 10.92 -17.06 0.77
N TRP A 188 10.28 -16.90 1.95
CA TRP A 188 8.83 -16.79 2.04
C TRP A 188 8.29 -15.60 1.25
N VAL A 189 9.02 -14.48 1.15
CA VAL A 189 8.56 -13.27 0.44
C VAL A 189 8.25 -13.59 -1.02
N GLY A 190 9.17 -14.28 -1.70
CA GLY A 190 8.96 -14.73 -3.09
C GLY A 190 7.87 -15.80 -3.22
N GLN A 191 7.76 -16.71 -2.23
CA GLN A 191 6.71 -17.74 -2.23
C GLN A 191 5.31 -17.14 -2.05
N GLU A 192 5.15 -16.22 -1.10
CA GLU A 192 3.89 -15.52 -0.84
C GLU A 192 3.51 -14.63 -2.04
N HIS A 193 4.47 -13.93 -2.67
CA HIS A 193 4.23 -13.17 -3.90
C HIS A 193 3.70 -14.05 -5.04
N GLN A 194 4.35 -15.19 -5.30
CA GLN A 194 3.90 -16.13 -6.33
C GLN A 194 2.50 -16.67 -6.04
N HIS A 195 2.23 -17.00 -4.77
CA HIS A 195 0.91 -17.46 -4.32
C HIS A 195 -0.16 -16.38 -4.49
N PHE A 196 0.14 -15.13 -4.14
CA PHE A 196 -0.73 -13.97 -4.30
C PHE A 196 -1.16 -13.80 -5.77
N ILE A 197 -0.19 -13.77 -6.70
CA ILE A 197 -0.46 -13.62 -8.14
C ILE A 197 -1.29 -14.80 -8.66
N LYS A 198 -0.83 -16.03 -8.41
CA LYS A 198 -1.50 -17.23 -8.91
C LYS A 198 -2.93 -17.35 -8.40
N THR A 199 -3.17 -17.04 -7.12
CA THR A 199 -4.52 -17.14 -6.53
C THR A 199 -5.45 -16.09 -7.14
N LEU A 200 -4.97 -14.88 -7.43
CA LEU A 200 -5.77 -13.85 -8.11
C LEU A 200 -6.12 -14.26 -9.55
N GLU A 201 -5.18 -14.86 -10.28
CA GLU A 201 -5.41 -15.42 -11.62
C GLU A 201 -6.42 -16.58 -11.59
N GLU A 202 -6.33 -17.47 -10.60
CA GLU A 202 -7.29 -18.56 -10.38
C GLU A 202 -8.73 -18.05 -10.17
N PHE A 203 -8.89 -16.88 -9.54
CA PHE A 203 -10.18 -16.22 -9.38
C PHE A 203 -10.59 -15.33 -10.55
N GLY A 204 -9.87 -15.40 -11.68
CA GLY A 204 -10.20 -14.69 -12.92
C GLY A 204 -9.75 -13.23 -12.98
N SER A 205 -8.88 -12.80 -12.05
CA SER A 205 -8.23 -11.49 -12.13
C SER A 205 -7.07 -11.53 -13.13
N CYS A 206 -6.64 -10.36 -13.62
CA CYS A 206 -5.45 -10.24 -14.46
C CYS A 206 -4.46 -9.28 -13.81
N PRO A 207 -3.82 -9.65 -12.68
CA PRO A 207 -2.87 -8.77 -12.02
C PRO A 207 -1.66 -8.49 -12.93
N SER A 208 -1.19 -7.24 -13.00
CA SER A 208 0.11 -6.99 -13.63
C SER A 208 1.21 -7.48 -12.69
N ASN A 209 2.17 -8.24 -13.20
CA ASN A 209 3.29 -8.75 -12.41
C ASN A 209 4.61 -8.43 -13.10
N LYS A 210 5.42 -7.54 -12.52
CA LYS A 210 6.68 -7.10 -13.10
C LYS A 210 7.83 -7.31 -12.12
N LEU A 211 8.81 -8.11 -12.54
CA LEU A 211 10.13 -8.17 -11.91
C LEU A 211 11.03 -7.10 -12.55
N HIS A 212 11.45 -6.12 -11.75
CA HIS A 212 12.37 -5.06 -12.19
C HIS A 212 13.82 -5.45 -11.92
N PHE A 213 14.73 -4.95 -12.75
CA PHE A 213 16.19 -5.07 -12.54
C PHE A 213 16.67 -6.52 -12.44
N GLU A 214 16.06 -7.45 -13.17
CA GLU A 214 16.40 -8.87 -13.14
C GLU A 214 17.85 -9.17 -13.56
N ASP A 215 18.41 -8.32 -14.43
CA ASP A 215 19.79 -8.41 -14.91
C ASP A 215 20.81 -7.72 -13.98
N GLU A 216 20.36 -7.08 -12.89
CA GLU A 216 21.21 -6.39 -11.93
C GLU A 216 21.31 -7.15 -10.60
N PRO A 217 22.42 -7.04 -9.85
CA PRO A 217 22.50 -7.59 -8.50
C PRO A 217 21.40 -7.02 -7.58
N ALA A 218 20.82 -7.88 -6.73
CA ALA A 218 19.89 -7.49 -5.69
C ALA A 218 20.50 -6.40 -4.80
N SER A 219 19.81 -5.25 -4.68
CA SER A 219 20.30 -4.10 -3.94
C SER A 219 19.16 -3.26 -3.37
N ILE A 220 19.42 -2.59 -2.25
CA ILE A 220 18.47 -1.65 -1.63
C ILE A 220 18.25 -0.42 -2.53
N GLU A 221 19.22 -0.08 -3.37
CA GLU A 221 19.09 0.96 -4.39
C GLU A 221 18.01 0.59 -5.41
N ASN A 222 18.01 -0.66 -5.88
CA ASN A 222 16.99 -1.17 -6.81
C ASN A 222 15.60 -1.22 -6.18
N HIS A 223 15.53 -1.60 -4.89
CA HIS A 223 14.31 -1.51 -4.11
C HIS A 223 13.67 -0.11 -4.19
N PHE A 224 14.45 0.96 -3.98
CA PHE A 224 13.91 2.32 -4.12
C PHE A 224 13.63 2.73 -5.58
N ARG A 225 14.47 2.31 -6.54
CA ARG A 225 14.30 2.65 -7.97
C ARG A 225 12.95 2.22 -8.54
N VAL A 226 12.30 1.21 -7.97
CA VAL A 226 10.95 0.77 -8.40
C VAL A 226 9.93 1.93 -8.40
N ILE A 227 10.07 2.90 -7.48
CA ILE A 227 9.20 4.09 -7.38
C ILE A 227 9.24 4.92 -8.68
N LEU A 228 10.32 4.83 -9.45
CA LEU A 228 10.49 5.58 -10.69
C LEU A 228 9.93 4.86 -11.92
N GLU A 229 9.59 3.57 -11.82
CA GLU A 229 9.33 2.71 -12.99
C GLU A 229 7.94 2.09 -13.07
N PHE A 230 7.10 2.26 -12.04
CA PHE A 230 5.74 1.69 -12.00
C PHE A 230 4.69 2.54 -12.73
#